data_AF-A0AAD8XY25-F1
#
_entry.id   AF-A0AAD8XY25-F1
#
_cell.length_a   1.000
_cell.length_b   1.000
_cell.length_c   1.000
_cell.angle_alpha   90.00
_cell.angle_beta   90.00
_cell.angle_gamma   90.00
#
_symmetry.space_group_name_H-M   'P 1'
#
loop_
_entity.id
_entity.type
_entity.pdbx_description
1 polymer ?
#
loop_
_entity_poly.entity_id
_entity_poly.type
_entity_poly.pdbx_seq_one_letter_code
_entity_poly.pdbx_strand_id
1 'polypeptide(L)'
;MVGSLDYAYYKEHAQDVKLDDITSSERNKSIMQKLRDGNSDFKDSLYILDEPMEDDDCEFIVQQSDDLGWLGYFVGENKRLGGLFIKCYLPPGTSFVEGFCRNRSIQFLDIECDIGDYLSLASLVGNNIFLDSLEVGCIGNAHDFAVALGQRSHLKCLHFENLDLLDDLSDEEMSGIAQALSAQPQLEDIRLESIGLEGNGWAALSTTFMAWGRNSKLKKLDLSLNNIDDEGLQSLLRGIANCRNLVELNLFGNNVITVVGLRALSGFFQSKSCRLESLNLASMGVDDERTIVLATGLTTHKSLKHLNLSQNDIGDEGIAALVSGITAAANTSLETLNLSRNAFTTAGVRSLSTLIQSERSTLKDLSINDMRIDDDGISILADALTNNTSLESLCLNLDGSTSAGKKTLLRLLCDTSSINNTYLSNHTLQTIGWYGQFIDGGKYFDLNCRFFPNYRYLVPMCKILTHHPDLADMKPFYQWKMKFLPMIADWFQRAGPCQGYFEELAEVFQRRELSAMYRFTRGVPMLVADGYWSQQLKQVRVKKRKLEEEEEQLLKRLGRGKRVSL
;
A
#
# COMPACT_ATOMS: atom_id res chain seq x y z
N MET A 1 46.12 9.05 29.07
CA MET A 1 45.01 9.36 30.00
C MET A 1 44.94 10.86 30.15
N VAL A 2 44.37 11.55 29.16
CA VAL A 2 43.78 12.88 29.39
C VAL A 2 42.44 12.56 30.03
N GLY A 3 42.17 13.09 31.23
CA GLY A 3 40.89 12.84 31.91
C GLY A 3 39.75 13.39 31.06
N SER A 4 38.66 12.65 30.94
CA SER A 4 37.47 13.13 30.23
C SER A 4 37.01 14.42 30.87
N LEU A 5 36.92 15.49 30.08
CA LEU A 5 36.37 16.77 30.51
C LEU A 5 34.86 16.60 30.72
N ASP A 6 34.32 17.09 31.83
CA ASP A 6 32.89 17.01 32.15
C ASP A 6 32.09 18.13 31.49
N TYR A 7 30.75 18.03 31.50
CA TYR A 7 29.89 19.08 30.95
C TYR A 7 30.14 20.48 31.57
N ALA A 8 30.56 20.55 32.83
CA ALA A 8 30.82 21.81 33.51
C ALA A 8 32.00 22.57 32.90
N TYR A 9 33.05 21.85 32.48
CA TYR A 9 34.16 22.42 31.72
C TYR A 9 33.68 23.13 30.45
N TYR A 10 32.90 22.45 29.60
CA TYR A 10 32.42 23.04 28.34
C TYR A 10 31.57 24.28 28.59
N LYS A 11 30.69 24.22 29.59
CA LYS A 11 29.85 25.36 29.98
C LYS A 11 30.65 26.58 30.42
N GLU A 12 31.72 26.39 31.19
CA GLU A 12 32.57 27.48 31.68
C GLU A 12 33.34 28.16 30.52
N HIS A 13 33.76 27.39 29.52
CA HIS A 13 34.63 27.87 28.45
C HIS A 13 33.89 28.23 27.14
N ALA A 14 32.59 27.93 27.03
CA ALA A 14 31.82 28.06 25.79
C ALA A 14 31.76 29.47 25.20
N GLN A 15 31.86 30.51 26.03
CA GLN A 15 31.80 31.90 25.57
C GLN A 15 33.11 32.35 24.91
N ASP A 16 34.25 31.78 25.34
CA ASP A 16 35.58 32.23 24.95
C ASP A 16 36.25 31.27 23.95
N VAL A 17 35.72 30.06 23.77
CA VAL A 17 36.28 29.05 22.87
C VAL A 17 36.18 29.49 21.40
N LYS A 18 37.30 29.41 20.68
CA LYS A 18 37.33 29.58 19.23
C LYS A 18 37.14 28.22 18.58
N LEU A 19 36.32 28.15 17.54
CA LEU A 19 36.05 26.89 16.83
C LEU A 19 37.30 26.32 16.15
N ASP A 20 38.26 27.18 15.78
CA ASP A 20 39.58 26.79 15.25
C ASP A 20 40.44 26.06 16.29
N ASP A 21 40.20 26.28 17.60
CA ASP A 21 40.87 25.58 18.69
C ASP A 21 40.20 24.24 19.00
N ILE A 22 38.99 24.00 18.47
CA ILE A 22 38.25 22.74 18.63
C ILE A 22 38.62 21.81 17.48
N THR A 23 38.25 22.15 16.24
CA THR A 23 38.39 21.23 15.10
C THR A 23 39.05 21.89 13.89
N SER A 24 39.89 21.12 13.19
CA SER A 24 40.53 21.56 11.94
C SER A 24 39.62 21.47 10.71
N SER A 25 38.50 20.77 10.82
CA SER A 25 37.54 20.57 9.72
C SER A 25 36.66 21.81 9.53
N GLU A 26 36.76 22.47 8.36
CA GLU A 26 35.87 23.60 8.01
C GLU A 26 34.39 23.21 8.03
N ARG A 27 34.07 21.96 7.67
CA ARG A 27 32.72 21.42 7.73
C ARG A 27 32.22 21.35 9.18
N ASN A 28 32.98 20.72 10.08
CA ASN A 28 32.59 20.60 11.48
C ASN A 28 32.51 21.97 12.17
N LYS A 29 33.44 22.89 11.85
CA LYS A 29 33.41 24.28 12.33
C LYS A 29 32.11 24.98 11.92
N SER A 30 31.72 24.87 10.64
CA SER A 30 30.47 25.45 10.15
C SER A 30 29.25 24.92 10.91
N ILE A 31 29.20 23.61 11.19
CA ILE A 31 28.12 22.98 11.97
C ILE A 31 28.11 23.49 13.42
N MET A 32 29.26 23.45 14.11
CA MET A 32 29.36 23.94 15.48
C MET A 32 28.99 25.42 15.60
N GLN A 33 29.37 26.24 14.61
CA GLN A 33 28.98 27.64 14.55
C GLN A 33 27.47 27.80 14.44
N LYS A 34 26.83 27.07 13.53
CA LYS A 34 25.37 27.12 13.37
C LYS A 34 24.63 26.65 14.63
N LEU A 35 25.12 25.60 15.30
CA LEU A 35 24.58 25.10 16.55
C LEU A 35 24.72 26.12 17.69
N ARG A 36 25.92 26.71 17.85
CA ARG A 36 26.24 27.71 18.89
C ARG A 36 25.43 29.00 18.71
N ASP A 37 25.33 29.48 17.49
CA ASP A 37 24.69 30.76 17.18
C ASP A 37 23.15 30.63 17.14
N GLY A 38 22.62 29.40 17.24
CA GLY A 38 21.18 29.13 17.13
C GLY A 38 20.60 29.62 15.79
N ASN A 39 21.42 29.55 14.73
CA ASN A 39 21.16 30.19 13.45
C ASN A 39 19.84 29.69 12.82
N SER A 40 19.11 30.57 12.12
CA SER A 40 17.90 30.21 11.35
C SER A 40 18.18 29.31 10.17
N ASP A 41 19.42 29.26 9.70
CA ASP A 41 19.80 28.52 8.48
C ASP A 41 20.31 27.10 8.79
N PHE A 42 20.26 26.65 10.05
CA PHE A 42 20.57 25.26 10.40
C PHE A 42 19.38 24.36 10.03
N LYS A 43 19.61 23.30 9.24
CA LYS A 43 18.57 22.31 8.94
C LYS A 43 18.08 21.72 10.26
N ASP A 44 16.80 21.34 10.32
CA ASP A 44 16.20 20.78 11.54
C ASP A 44 16.85 19.46 12.01
N SER A 45 17.83 18.90 11.28
CA SER A 45 18.46 17.61 11.55
C SER A 45 19.99 17.67 11.47
N LEU A 46 20.67 16.96 12.39
CA LEU A 46 22.11 16.77 12.41
C LEU A 46 22.44 15.28 12.28
N TYR A 47 23.32 14.94 11.34
CA TYR A 47 23.89 13.61 11.17
C TYR A 47 25.32 13.57 11.71
N ILE A 48 25.65 12.54 12.47
CA ILE A 48 27.00 12.28 12.98
C ILE A 48 27.48 10.97 12.37
N LEU A 49 28.57 11.04 11.61
CA LEU A 49 29.05 9.98 10.73
C LEU A 49 30.56 9.75 10.91
N ASP A 50 31.04 8.55 10.59
CA ASP A 50 32.48 8.25 10.50
C ASP A 50 33.07 8.71 9.16
N GLU A 51 32.27 8.70 8.10
CA GLU A 51 32.66 9.10 6.75
C GLU A 51 31.61 10.03 6.11
N PRO A 52 32.01 10.97 5.26
CA PRO A 52 31.08 11.90 4.60
C PRO A 52 30.20 11.17 3.58
N MET A 53 28.90 11.48 3.52
CA MET A 53 28.07 11.06 2.39
C MET A 53 28.12 12.10 1.27
N GLU A 54 27.77 11.68 0.06
CA GLU A 54 27.70 12.59 -1.08
C GLU A 54 26.53 13.58 -0.88
N ASP A 55 26.83 14.88 -0.92
CA ASP A 55 25.87 16.00 -1.01
C ASP A 55 25.02 16.42 0.21
N ASP A 56 25.43 16.19 1.48
CA ASP A 56 24.72 16.78 2.65
C ASP A 56 25.54 17.78 3.50
N ASP A 57 24.98 18.98 3.66
CA ASP A 57 25.57 20.13 4.38
C ASP A 57 25.43 20.04 5.92
N CYS A 58 24.82 18.97 6.45
CA CYS A 58 24.50 18.79 7.87
C CYS A 58 25.09 17.50 8.46
N GLU A 59 26.30 17.16 8.02
CA GLU A 59 27.08 16.02 8.47
C GLU A 59 28.27 16.43 9.33
N PHE A 60 28.26 16.02 10.60
CA PHE A 60 29.42 16.11 11.45
C PHE A 60 30.25 14.84 11.32
N ILE A 61 31.51 14.99 10.93
CA ILE A 61 32.42 13.84 10.75
C ILE A 61 33.27 13.66 11.99
N VAL A 62 33.24 12.47 12.59
CA VAL A 62 34.04 12.15 13.77
C VAL A 62 35.53 12.13 13.38
N GLN A 63 36.34 13.00 14.00
CA GLN A 63 37.79 13.11 13.71
C GLN A 63 38.66 13.09 14.97
N GLN A 64 38.33 13.93 15.97
CA GLN A 64 39.07 14.07 17.23
C GLN A 64 38.14 13.86 18.43
N SER A 65 38.66 13.38 19.56
CA SER A 65 37.85 13.10 20.75
C SER A 65 37.25 14.36 21.40
N ASP A 66 37.99 15.48 21.40
CA ASP A 66 37.56 16.72 22.06
C ASP A 66 36.48 17.45 21.25
N ASP A 67 36.44 17.25 19.93
CA ASP A 67 35.40 17.77 19.04
C ASP A 67 34.00 17.30 19.46
N LEU A 68 33.89 16.03 19.87
CA LEU A 68 32.62 15.42 20.29
C LEU A 68 32.10 16.00 21.60
N GLY A 69 32.97 16.30 22.56
CA GLY A 69 32.54 16.92 23.82
C GLY A 69 31.94 18.32 23.60
N TRP A 70 32.59 19.14 22.77
CA TRP A 70 32.08 20.44 22.35
C TRP A 70 30.79 20.34 21.54
N LEU A 71 30.73 19.39 20.60
CA LEU A 71 29.51 19.10 19.84
C LEU A 71 28.36 18.78 20.79
N GLY A 72 28.57 17.92 21.78
CA GLY A 72 27.55 17.52 22.75
C GLY A 72 27.03 18.70 23.55
N TYR A 73 27.92 19.60 23.98
CA TYR A 73 27.53 20.84 24.64
C TYR A 73 26.67 21.74 23.71
N PHE A 74 27.13 21.99 22.48
CA PHE A 74 26.39 22.85 21.55
C PHE A 74 25.04 22.26 21.15
N VAL A 75 24.97 20.93 20.95
CA VAL A 75 23.71 20.22 20.74
C VAL A 75 22.81 20.37 21.97
N GLY A 76 23.32 20.14 23.18
CA GLY A 76 22.57 20.27 24.44
C GLY A 76 21.93 21.65 24.65
N GLU A 77 22.64 22.72 24.30
CA GLU A 77 22.16 24.10 24.43
C GLU A 77 21.30 24.58 23.26
N ASN A 78 21.30 23.85 22.14
CA ASN A 78 20.53 24.24 20.97
C ASN A 78 19.02 24.11 21.22
N LYS A 79 18.25 25.08 20.75
CA LYS A 79 16.78 25.16 20.96
C LYS A 79 15.96 24.93 19.69
N ARG A 80 16.62 24.60 18.59
CA ARG A 80 16.00 24.47 17.25
C ARG A 80 16.24 23.10 16.62
N LEU A 81 17.30 22.40 17.02
CA LEU A 81 17.61 21.06 16.53
C LEU A 81 16.42 20.12 16.80
N GLY A 82 15.77 19.67 15.73
CA GLY A 82 14.61 18.79 15.78
C GLY A 82 14.96 17.31 15.60
N GLY A 83 16.04 16.99 14.90
CA GLY A 83 16.50 15.63 14.62
C GLY A 83 17.98 15.44 14.93
N LEU A 84 18.32 14.34 15.58
CA LEU A 84 19.71 13.94 15.83
C LEU A 84 19.88 12.49 15.39
N PHE A 85 20.82 12.24 14.48
CA PHE A 85 21.10 10.94 13.88
C PHE A 85 22.56 10.58 14.17
N ILE A 86 22.78 9.51 14.91
CA ILE A 86 24.12 9.03 15.31
C ILE A 86 24.35 7.70 14.60
N LYS A 87 25.14 7.71 13.52
CA LYS A 87 25.38 6.55 12.64
C LYS A 87 26.85 6.10 12.66
N CYS A 88 27.53 6.33 13.77
CA CYS A 88 28.96 6.11 13.92
C CYS A 88 29.30 5.68 15.34
N TYR A 89 30.36 4.89 15.50
CA TYR A 89 30.81 4.51 16.84
C TYR A 89 31.33 5.73 17.62
N LEU A 90 30.78 5.95 18.82
CA LEU A 90 31.25 7.01 19.70
C LEU A 90 32.42 6.53 20.57
N PRO A 91 33.55 7.25 20.59
CA PRO A 91 34.65 6.92 21.49
C PRO A 91 34.19 6.91 22.96
N PRO A 92 34.57 5.89 23.75
CA PRO A 92 34.17 5.80 25.15
C PRO A 92 34.79 6.93 25.97
N GLY A 93 34.04 7.42 26.98
CA GLY A 93 34.47 8.51 27.86
C GLY A 93 34.33 9.91 27.27
N THR A 94 33.65 10.06 26.13
CA THR A 94 33.25 11.39 25.62
C THR A 94 32.07 11.92 26.45
N SER A 95 32.06 13.23 26.73
CA SER A 95 30.92 13.92 27.35
C SER A 95 29.78 14.20 26.36
N PHE A 96 29.88 13.67 25.14
CA PHE A 96 28.92 13.93 24.07
C PHE A 96 27.51 13.49 24.45
N VAL A 97 27.39 12.26 24.99
CA VAL A 97 26.10 11.68 25.40
C VAL A 97 25.44 12.50 26.50
N GLU A 98 26.19 12.83 27.56
CA GLU A 98 25.72 13.71 28.64
C GLU A 98 25.28 15.08 28.09
N GLY A 99 26.01 15.63 27.12
CA GLY A 99 25.74 16.90 26.48
C GLY A 99 24.42 16.90 25.71
N PHE A 100 24.26 16.01 24.72
CA PHE A 100 23.06 16.01 23.88
C PHE A 100 21.81 15.62 24.66
N CYS A 101 21.93 14.79 25.71
CA CYS A 101 20.79 14.39 26.53
C CYS A 101 20.15 15.55 27.31
N ARG A 102 20.83 16.69 27.41
CA ARG A 102 20.29 17.93 28.00
C ARG A 102 19.41 18.72 27.04
N ASN A 103 19.43 18.39 25.75
CA ASN A 103 18.65 19.07 24.73
C ASN A 103 17.14 18.93 25.00
N ARG A 104 16.38 19.98 24.68
CA ARG A 104 14.91 20.02 24.85
C ARG A 104 14.14 20.42 23.59
N SER A 105 14.78 20.43 22.43
CA SER A 105 14.16 20.71 21.13
C SER A 105 14.10 19.48 20.23
N ILE A 106 14.93 18.46 20.47
CA ILE A 106 14.98 17.23 19.67
C ILE A 106 13.62 16.54 19.77
N GLN A 107 13.04 16.29 18.60
CA GLN A 107 11.79 15.56 18.39
C GLN A 107 12.05 14.13 17.90
N PHE A 108 13.15 13.93 17.16
CA PHE A 108 13.54 12.65 16.59
C PHE A 108 15.00 12.35 16.95
N LEU A 109 15.23 11.20 17.60
CA LEU A 109 16.57 10.71 17.91
C LEU A 109 16.74 9.31 17.31
N ASP A 110 17.75 9.16 16.48
CA ASP A 110 18.15 7.89 15.85
C ASP A 110 19.60 7.60 16.24
N ILE A 111 19.81 6.41 16.79
CA ILE A 111 21.08 5.94 17.33
C ILE A 111 21.34 4.54 16.75
N GLU A 112 22.15 4.43 15.70
CA GLU A 112 22.46 3.14 15.08
C GLU A 112 23.56 2.35 15.82
N CYS A 113 24.34 3.03 16.67
CA CYS A 113 25.50 2.44 17.37
C CYS A 113 25.26 2.28 18.88
N ASP A 114 26.07 1.45 19.55
CA ASP A 114 26.10 1.46 21.01
C ASP A 114 26.73 2.76 21.56
N ILE A 115 25.92 3.59 22.22
CA ILE A 115 26.38 4.84 22.85
C ILE A 115 26.98 4.63 24.25
N GLY A 116 26.86 3.42 24.82
CA GLY A 116 27.40 3.03 26.12
C GLY A 116 26.69 3.64 27.35
N ASP A 117 26.45 4.96 27.38
CA ASP A 117 25.85 5.68 28.52
C ASP A 117 24.33 5.89 28.35
N TYR A 118 23.56 4.80 28.46
CA TYR A 118 22.09 4.87 28.41
C TYR A 118 21.48 5.51 29.67
N LEU A 119 22.21 5.63 30.78
CA LEU A 119 21.71 6.36 31.95
C LEU A 119 21.53 7.84 31.66
N SER A 120 22.45 8.45 30.90
CA SER A 120 22.27 9.83 30.42
C SER A 120 21.04 9.96 29.52
N LEU A 121 20.73 8.94 28.71
CA LEU A 121 19.54 8.92 27.84
C LEU A 121 18.22 9.03 28.64
N ALA A 122 18.18 8.52 29.88
CA ALA A 122 17.03 8.66 30.78
C ALA A 122 16.64 10.13 31.00
N SER A 123 17.64 11.02 31.06
CA SER A 123 17.40 12.44 31.27
C SER A 123 16.73 13.09 30.06
N LEU A 124 17.09 12.67 28.84
CA LEU A 124 16.44 13.12 27.61
C LEU A 124 15.02 12.57 27.52
N VAL A 125 14.86 11.25 27.63
CA VAL A 125 13.56 10.56 27.51
C VAL A 125 12.56 11.04 28.56
N GLY A 126 13.01 11.29 29.79
CA GLY A 126 12.15 11.72 30.90
C GLY A 126 11.83 13.22 30.93
N ASN A 127 12.70 14.08 30.39
CA ASN A 127 12.57 15.54 30.54
C ASN A 127 12.31 16.29 29.24
N ASN A 128 12.47 15.64 28.09
CA ASN A 128 12.18 16.23 26.79
C ASN A 128 10.74 15.90 26.37
N ILE A 129 9.84 16.88 26.59
CA ILE A 129 8.42 16.75 26.23
C ILE A 129 8.16 16.78 24.71
N PHE A 130 9.17 17.14 23.92
CA PHE A 130 9.07 17.21 22.46
C PHE A 130 9.61 15.95 21.77
N LEU A 131 10.32 15.07 22.50
CA LEU A 131 10.83 13.83 21.95
C LEU A 131 9.67 12.89 21.60
N ASP A 132 9.33 12.86 20.31
CA ASP A 132 8.22 12.10 19.77
C ASP A 132 8.66 10.72 19.29
N SER A 133 9.91 10.58 18.82
CA SER A 133 10.44 9.34 18.26
C SER A 133 11.86 9.04 18.75
N LEU A 134 12.08 7.76 19.09
CA LEU A 134 13.37 7.21 19.50
C LEU A 134 13.61 5.93 18.71
N GLU A 135 14.72 5.90 17.97
CA GLU A 135 15.20 4.76 17.21
C GLU A 135 16.57 4.34 17.74
N VAL A 136 16.73 3.05 18.02
CA VAL A 136 17.94 2.48 18.63
C VAL A 136 18.31 1.19 17.90
N GLY A 137 19.47 1.21 17.24
CA GLY A 137 20.04 0.14 16.43
C GLY A 137 20.88 -0.88 17.22
N CYS A 138 21.35 -0.51 18.41
CA CYS A 138 22.11 -1.39 19.30
C CYS A 138 21.84 -1.04 20.76
N ILE A 139 21.62 -2.05 21.60
CA ILE A 139 21.43 -1.88 23.04
C ILE A 139 22.59 -2.57 23.76
N GLY A 140 23.69 -1.86 23.97
CA GLY A 140 24.86 -2.42 24.66
C GLY A 140 24.63 -2.71 26.14
N ASN A 141 23.71 -1.98 26.80
CA ASN A 141 23.32 -2.21 28.19
C ASN A 141 21.80 -2.09 28.33
N ALA A 142 21.11 -3.22 28.19
CA ALA A 142 19.65 -3.27 28.24
C ALA A 142 19.05 -2.87 29.59
N HIS A 143 19.79 -3.03 30.69
CA HIS A 143 19.35 -2.59 32.01
C HIS A 143 19.24 -1.06 32.07
N ASP A 144 20.31 -0.35 31.72
CA ASP A 144 20.34 1.11 31.75
C ASP A 144 19.34 1.70 30.74
N PHE A 145 19.20 1.04 29.59
CA PHE A 145 18.20 1.40 28.61
C PHE A 145 16.77 1.21 29.12
N ALA A 146 16.47 0.11 29.82
CA ALA A 146 15.18 -0.08 30.47
C ALA A 146 14.92 0.98 31.56
N VAL A 147 15.94 1.37 32.32
CA VAL A 147 15.85 2.47 33.30
C VAL A 147 15.50 3.81 32.62
N ALA A 148 16.10 4.07 31.46
CA ALA A 148 15.80 5.25 30.65
C ALA A 148 14.36 5.25 30.13
N LEU A 149 13.92 4.14 29.56
CA LEU A 149 12.54 3.96 29.11
C LEU A 149 11.52 3.96 30.25
N GLY A 150 11.91 3.61 31.47
CA GLY A 150 11.02 3.61 32.63
C GLY A 150 10.61 5.03 33.08
N GLN A 151 11.30 6.06 32.60
CA GLN A 151 10.95 7.45 32.88
C GLN A 151 9.66 7.84 32.15
N ARG A 152 8.78 8.61 32.79
CA ARG A 152 7.58 9.13 32.12
C ARG A 152 8.00 9.97 30.93
N SER A 153 7.61 9.54 29.73
CA SER A 153 7.96 10.20 28.49
C SER A 153 6.71 10.62 27.73
N HIS A 154 6.89 11.51 26.76
CA HIS A 154 5.87 11.88 25.77
C HIS A 154 6.01 11.09 24.47
N LEU A 155 6.87 10.08 24.47
CA LEU A 155 7.27 9.32 23.29
C LEU A 155 6.06 8.67 22.62
N LYS A 156 5.96 8.83 21.30
CA LYS A 156 4.92 8.23 20.46
C LYS A 156 5.44 7.05 19.65
N CYS A 157 6.70 7.13 19.21
CA CYS A 157 7.33 6.11 18.38
C CYS A 157 8.57 5.57 19.09
N LEU A 158 8.68 4.24 19.13
CA LEU A 158 9.85 3.56 19.68
C LEU A 158 10.26 2.42 18.75
N HIS A 159 11.39 2.58 18.09
CA HIS A 159 11.90 1.64 17.10
C HIS A 159 13.20 1.02 17.58
N PHE A 160 13.24 -0.31 17.54
CA PHE A 160 14.42 -1.12 17.78
C PHE A 160 14.67 -1.96 16.55
N GLU A 161 15.88 -1.90 16.07
CA GLU A 161 16.38 -2.75 15.00
C GLU A 161 17.71 -3.31 15.48
N ASN A 162 17.89 -4.62 15.54
CA ASN A 162 19.22 -5.16 15.84
C ASN A 162 20.05 -5.16 14.55
N LEU A 163 20.82 -4.10 14.32
CA LEU A 163 21.59 -3.93 13.08
C LEU A 163 22.87 -4.80 13.04
N ASP A 164 23.40 -5.19 14.21
CA ASP A 164 24.78 -5.65 14.31
C ASP A 164 24.99 -7.17 14.42
N LEU A 165 23.95 -8.01 14.46
CA LEU A 165 24.07 -9.49 14.52
C LEU A 165 24.97 -10.03 15.66
N LEU A 166 25.45 -9.19 16.58
CA LEU A 166 26.58 -9.51 17.44
C LEU A 166 26.18 -10.11 18.77
N ASP A 167 24.98 -9.84 19.30
CA ASP A 167 24.32 -10.60 20.38
C ASP A 167 22.80 -10.31 20.37
N ASP A 168 21.97 -11.36 20.47
CA ASP A 168 20.52 -11.23 20.63
C ASP A 168 20.18 -10.73 22.05
N LEU A 169 19.07 -9.98 22.21
CA LEU A 169 18.60 -9.62 23.56
C LEU A 169 18.19 -10.88 24.31
N SER A 170 18.76 -11.11 25.49
CA SER A 170 18.33 -12.22 26.33
C SER A 170 16.89 -12.00 26.84
N ASP A 171 16.20 -13.09 27.15
CA ASP A 171 14.86 -13.06 27.75
C ASP A 171 14.79 -12.20 29.03
N GLU A 172 15.88 -12.15 29.82
CA GLU A 172 15.96 -11.35 31.05
C GLU A 172 16.04 -9.85 30.75
N GLU A 173 16.89 -9.48 29.79
CA GLU A 173 17.04 -8.10 29.32
C GLU A 173 15.73 -7.59 28.72
N MET A 174 15.10 -8.40 27.87
CA MET A 174 13.80 -8.06 27.30
C MET A 174 12.70 -7.97 28.36
N SER A 175 12.73 -8.81 29.40
CA SER A 175 11.79 -8.70 30.52
C SER A 175 11.93 -7.35 31.23
N GLY A 176 13.17 -6.88 31.44
CA GLY A 176 13.44 -5.54 31.97
C GLY A 176 12.89 -4.42 31.08
N ILE A 177 13.14 -4.50 29.77
CA ILE A 177 12.62 -3.53 28.79
C ILE A 177 11.08 -3.57 28.75
N ALA A 178 10.47 -4.75 28.69
CA ALA A 178 9.03 -4.93 28.69
C ALA A 178 8.38 -4.35 29.97
N GLN A 179 9.01 -4.56 31.12
CA GLN A 179 8.58 -3.95 32.37
C GLN A 179 8.61 -2.43 32.30
N ALA A 180 9.67 -1.83 31.75
CA ALA A 180 9.74 -0.39 31.53
C ALA A 180 8.65 0.11 30.57
N LEU A 181 8.41 -0.61 29.47
CA LEU A 181 7.35 -0.30 28.51
C LEU A 181 5.95 -0.35 29.12
N SER A 182 5.72 -1.11 30.19
CA SER A 182 4.40 -1.16 30.85
C SER A 182 3.93 0.21 31.36
N ALA A 183 4.87 1.13 31.59
CA ALA A 183 4.60 2.51 31.98
C ALA A 183 4.29 3.45 30.79
N GLN A 184 4.33 2.97 29.55
CA GLN A 184 4.26 3.77 28.32
C GLN A 184 3.03 3.47 27.42
N PRO A 185 1.78 3.52 27.93
CA PRO A 185 0.59 3.22 27.13
C PRO A 185 0.28 4.25 26.03
N GLN A 186 0.99 5.39 26.01
CA GLN A 186 0.83 6.45 25.02
C GLN A 186 1.56 6.17 23.69
N LEU A 187 2.45 5.17 23.64
CA LEU A 187 3.13 4.77 22.40
C LEU A 187 2.10 4.40 21.34
N GLU A 188 2.30 4.92 20.12
CA GLU A 188 1.46 4.74 18.95
C GLU A 188 2.10 3.81 17.91
N ASP A 189 3.43 3.79 17.83
CA ASP A 189 4.19 3.03 16.84
C ASP A 189 5.37 2.34 17.53
N ILE A 190 5.41 1.01 17.44
CA ILE A 190 6.49 0.21 18.01
C ILE A 190 7.03 -0.71 16.93
N ARG A 191 8.33 -0.64 16.71
CA ARG A 191 9.08 -1.57 15.87
C ARG A 191 10.08 -2.29 16.75
N LEU A 192 10.04 -3.61 16.68
CA LEU A 192 10.95 -4.52 17.36
C LEU A 192 11.41 -5.48 16.26
N GLU A 193 12.32 -5.05 15.40
CA GLU A 193 12.78 -5.83 14.25
C GLU A 193 14.10 -6.54 14.58
N SER A 194 14.18 -7.84 14.24
CA SER A 194 15.38 -8.66 14.42
C SER A 194 15.94 -8.70 15.85
N ILE A 195 15.10 -8.54 16.88
CA ILE A 195 15.54 -8.46 18.29
C ILE A 195 15.86 -9.83 18.93
N GLY A 196 15.61 -10.94 18.21
CA GLY A 196 16.10 -12.27 18.60
C GLY A 196 15.43 -12.91 19.84
N LEU A 197 14.20 -12.52 20.18
CA LEU A 197 13.53 -13.02 21.38
C LEU A 197 13.03 -14.47 21.25
N GLU A 198 13.10 -15.19 22.37
CA GLU A 198 12.48 -16.50 22.55
C GLU A 198 11.31 -16.44 23.55
N GLY A 199 10.72 -17.59 23.87
CA GLY A 199 9.41 -17.74 24.52
C GLY A 199 9.11 -16.77 25.68
N ASN A 200 10.03 -16.54 26.62
CA ASN A 200 9.73 -15.67 27.78
C ASN A 200 9.75 -14.19 27.42
N GLY A 201 10.60 -13.75 26.48
CA GLY A 201 10.59 -12.39 25.97
C GLY A 201 9.22 -12.00 25.39
N TRP A 202 8.60 -12.90 24.62
CA TRP A 202 7.26 -12.69 24.07
C TRP A 202 6.16 -12.64 25.13
N ALA A 203 6.27 -13.46 26.17
CA ALA A 203 5.35 -13.43 27.31
C ALA A 203 5.46 -12.12 28.11
N ALA A 204 6.68 -11.58 28.25
CA ALA A 204 6.90 -10.28 28.89
C ALA A 204 6.24 -9.15 28.09
N LEU A 205 6.47 -9.08 26.77
CA LEU A 205 5.81 -8.12 25.88
C LEU A 205 4.28 -8.26 25.89
N SER A 206 3.78 -9.49 25.90
CA SER A 206 2.34 -9.74 26.03
C SER A 206 1.78 -9.12 27.31
N THR A 207 2.47 -9.30 28.44
CA THR A 207 2.09 -8.73 29.73
C THR A 207 2.07 -7.20 29.69
N THR A 208 3.03 -6.58 29.01
CA THR A 208 3.06 -5.13 28.75
C THR A 208 1.82 -4.66 27.99
N PHE A 209 1.48 -5.30 26.87
CA PHE A 209 0.30 -4.94 26.09
C PHE A 209 -1.01 -5.18 26.86
N MET A 210 -1.08 -6.24 27.68
CA MET A 210 -2.20 -6.47 28.59
C MET A 210 -2.34 -5.33 29.61
N ALA A 211 -1.23 -4.85 30.18
CA ALA A 211 -1.21 -3.79 31.16
C ALA A 211 -1.69 -2.44 30.59
N TRP A 212 -1.35 -2.13 29.33
CA TRP A 212 -1.89 -0.94 28.67
C TRP A 212 -3.40 -1.01 28.48
N GLY A 213 -3.92 -2.20 28.13
CA GLY A 213 -5.34 -2.46 27.99
C GLY A 213 -6.05 -1.41 27.12
N ARG A 214 -7.13 -0.82 27.65
CA ARG A 214 -7.92 0.20 26.91
C ARG A 214 -7.25 1.57 26.81
N ASN A 215 -6.20 1.82 27.59
CA ASN A 215 -5.47 3.09 27.55
C ASN A 215 -4.45 3.13 26.41
N SER A 216 -4.12 1.96 25.84
CA SER A 216 -3.21 1.81 24.71
C SER A 216 -3.56 2.76 23.55
N LYS A 217 -2.57 3.53 23.12
CA LYS A 217 -2.60 4.35 21.89
C LYS A 217 -1.95 3.64 20.70
N LEU A 218 -1.48 2.41 20.89
CA LEU A 218 -0.78 1.62 19.88
C LEU A 218 -1.63 1.48 18.62
N LYS A 219 -1.08 1.95 17.50
CA LYS A 219 -1.65 1.90 16.15
C LYS A 219 -0.87 0.93 15.27
N LYS A 220 0.45 0.90 15.41
CA LYS A 220 1.34 0.08 14.59
C LYS A 220 2.25 -0.76 15.47
N LEU A 221 2.34 -2.04 15.15
CA LEU A 221 3.24 -2.97 15.80
C LEU A 221 3.98 -3.76 14.74
N ASP A 222 5.29 -3.56 14.69
CA ASP A 222 6.19 -4.28 13.81
C ASP A 222 7.04 -5.26 14.62
N LEU A 223 6.91 -6.53 14.29
CA LEU A 223 7.61 -7.66 14.89
C LEU A 223 8.30 -8.50 13.81
N SER A 224 8.73 -7.87 12.72
CA SER A 224 9.44 -8.55 11.63
C SER A 224 10.73 -9.22 12.10
N LEU A 225 11.10 -10.31 11.42
CA LEU A 225 12.40 -10.97 11.53
C LEU A 225 12.80 -11.45 12.94
N ASN A 226 11.84 -11.77 13.82
CA ASN A 226 12.14 -12.15 15.22
C ASN A 226 12.03 -13.65 15.54
N ASN A 227 11.99 -14.52 14.53
CA ASN A 227 11.89 -15.96 14.75
C ASN A 227 10.74 -16.39 15.70
N ILE A 228 9.62 -15.67 15.69
CA ILE A 228 8.46 -15.94 16.56
C ILE A 228 7.95 -17.36 16.28
N ASP A 229 7.67 -18.12 17.35
CA ASP A 229 7.04 -19.43 17.29
C ASP A 229 5.53 -19.36 17.59
N ASP A 230 4.86 -20.52 17.62
CA ASP A 230 3.42 -20.59 17.86
C ASP A 230 3.02 -20.09 19.26
N GLU A 231 3.83 -20.36 20.29
CA GLU A 231 3.55 -19.96 21.67
C GLU A 231 3.77 -18.46 21.88
N GLY A 232 4.84 -17.91 21.29
CA GLY A 232 5.16 -16.49 21.26
C GLY A 232 4.06 -15.70 20.56
N LEU A 233 3.64 -16.10 19.35
CA LEU A 233 2.54 -15.45 18.65
C LEU A 233 1.23 -15.55 19.44
N GLN A 234 0.90 -16.72 19.99
CA GLN A 234 -0.31 -16.85 20.80
C GLN A 234 -0.28 -15.92 22.03
N SER A 235 0.87 -15.81 22.69
CA SER A 235 1.06 -14.90 23.83
C SER A 235 0.87 -13.45 23.41
N LEU A 236 1.55 -13.01 22.35
CA LEU A 236 1.43 -11.66 21.81
C LEU A 236 -0.02 -11.29 21.45
N LEU A 237 -0.73 -12.19 20.75
CA LEU A 237 -2.12 -12.00 20.36
C LEU A 237 -3.06 -11.82 21.55
N ARG A 238 -2.81 -12.52 22.67
CA ARG A 238 -3.55 -12.30 23.93
C ARG A 238 -3.30 -10.91 24.50
N GLY A 239 -2.07 -10.41 24.41
CA GLY A 239 -1.70 -9.08 24.88
C GLY A 239 -2.35 -7.97 24.07
N ILE A 240 -2.22 -8.02 22.74
CA ILE A 240 -2.74 -6.99 21.85
C ILE A 240 -4.27 -7.06 21.66
N ALA A 241 -4.95 -8.12 22.13
CA ALA A 241 -6.41 -8.27 22.08
C ALA A 241 -7.19 -7.06 22.62
N ASN A 242 -6.61 -6.32 23.57
CA ASN A 242 -7.21 -5.13 24.16
C ASN A 242 -6.71 -3.80 23.57
N CYS A 243 -5.70 -3.82 22.70
CA CYS A 243 -5.17 -2.64 22.01
C CYS A 243 -6.10 -2.24 20.86
N ARG A 244 -7.22 -1.59 21.19
CA ARG A 244 -8.31 -1.29 20.23
C ARG A 244 -7.96 -0.30 19.12
N ASN A 245 -6.83 0.40 19.24
CA ASN A 245 -6.34 1.34 18.25
C ASN A 245 -5.37 0.68 17.26
N LEU A 246 -5.00 -0.59 17.48
CA LEU A 246 -4.06 -1.31 16.62
C LEU A 246 -4.71 -1.54 15.26
N VAL A 247 -4.12 -0.92 14.24
CA VAL A 247 -4.56 -0.97 12.85
C VAL A 247 -3.53 -1.65 11.95
N GLU A 248 -2.27 -1.76 12.36
CA GLU A 248 -1.21 -2.35 11.57
C GLU A 248 -0.40 -3.36 12.39
N LEU A 249 -0.25 -4.56 11.84
CA LEU A 249 0.58 -5.62 12.41
C LEU A 249 1.50 -6.18 11.32
N ASN A 250 2.80 -6.09 11.54
CA ASN A 250 3.81 -6.69 10.67
C ASN A 250 4.46 -7.90 11.36
N LEU A 251 4.36 -9.08 10.71
CA LEU A 251 4.96 -10.34 11.15
C LEU A 251 5.93 -10.90 10.08
N PHE A 252 6.36 -10.06 9.14
CA PHE A 252 7.25 -10.43 8.04
C PHE A 252 8.45 -11.28 8.52
N GLY A 253 8.76 -12.35 7.80
CA GLY A 253 9.98 -13.13 8.04
C GLY A 253 9.95 -14.05 9.27
N ASN A 254 8.83 -14.17 9.99
CA ASN A 254 8.68 -15.14 11.09
C ASN A 254 8.26 -16.52 10.55
N ASN A 255 9.19 -17.24 9.93
CA ASN A 255 8.92 -18.50 9.22
C ASN A 255 8.74 -19.74 10.11
N VAL A 256 9.01 -19.64 11.42
CA VAL A 256 8.83 -20.74 12.39
C VAL A 256 7.37 -20.90 12.81
N ILE A 257 6.54 -19.87 12.64
CA ILE A 257 5.12 -19.94 12.96
C ILE A 257 4.44 -21.01 12.08
N THR A 258 3.76 -21.95 12.73
CA THR A 258 3.06 -23.05 12.06
C THR A 258 1.57 -22.77 11.91
N VAL A 259 0.82 -23.79 11.46
CA VAL A 259 -0.64 -23.74 11.42
C VAL A 259 -1.27 -23.47 12.80
N VAL A 260 -0.60 -23.80 13.90
CA VAL A 260 -1.10 -23.54 15.27
C VAL A 260 -1.09 -22.05 15.58
N GLY A 261 0.01 -21.35 15.31
CA GLY A 261 0.11 -19.90 15.47
C GLY A 261 -0.84 -19.15 14.53
N LEU A 262 -0.94 -19.57 13.26
CA LEU A 262 -1.90 -18.99 12.31
C LEU A 262 -3.36 -19.21 12.73
N ARG A 263 -3.66 -20.31 13.44
CA ARG A 263 -4.99 -20.53 14.04
C ARG A 263 -5.26 -19.54 15.18
N ALA A 264 -4.26 -19.20 15.98
CA ALA A 264 -4.39 -18.15 16.98
C ALA A 264 -4.66 -16.78 16.32
N LEU A 265 -3.95 -16.45 15.24
CA LEU A 265 -4.18 -15.22 14.48
C LEU A 265 -5.59 -15.19 13.84
N SER A 266 -6.05 -16.31 13.31
CA SER A 266 -7.41 -16.47 12.79
C SER A 266 -8.47 -16.21 13.87
N GLY A 267 -8.28 -16.76 15.08
CA GLY A 267 -9.13 -16.46 16.24
C GLY A 267 -9.10 -15.00 16.66
N PHE A 268 -7.94 -14.33 16.55
CA PHE A 268 -7.81 -12.90 16.80
C PHE A 268 -8.63 -12.06 15.79
N PHE A 269 -8.62 -12.40 14.50
CA PHE A 269 -9.48 -11.72 13.50
C PHE A 269 -10.97 -11.83 13.79
N GLN A 270 -11.40 -12.95 14.39
CA GLN A 270 -12.80 -13.16 14.76
C GLN A 270 -13.19 -12.39 16.04
N SER A 271 -12.23 -11.82 16.76
CA SER A 271 -12.51 -10.98 17.91
C SER A 271 -13.17 -9.66 17.50
N LYS A 272 -14.23 -9.28 18.22
CA LYS A 272 -14.90 -7.97 18.03
C LYS A 272 -14.00 -6.77 18.34
N SER A 273 -12.88 -6.98 19.03
CA SER A 273 -11.90 -5.93 19.33
C SER A 273 -10.88 -5.72 18.22
N CYS A 274 -10.74 -6.66 17.28
CA CYS A 274 -9.77 -6.54 16.19
C CYS A 274 -10.20 -5.44 15.22
N ARG A 275 -9.29 -4.49 14.98
CA ARG A 275 -9.45 -3.35 14.08
C ARG A 275 -8.38 -3.30 13.00
N LEU A 276 -7.60 -4.37 12.83
CA LEU A 276 -6.49 -4.40 11.87
C LEU A 276 -6.97 -4.02 10.46
N GLU A 277 -6.32 -3.00 9.92
CA GLU A 277 -6.48 -2.53 8.54
C GLU A 277 -5.30 -2.99 7.67
N SER A 278 -4.11 -3.20 8.25
CA SER A 278 -2.92 -3.65 7.55
C SER A 278 -2.33 -4.89 8.22
N LEU A 279 -2.04 -5.93 7.44
CA LEU A 279 -1.39 -7.14 7.88
C LEU A 279 -0.30 -7.54 6.89
N ASN A 280 0.92 -7.71 7.39
CA ASN A 280 2.03 -8.24 6.62
C ASN A 280 2.45 -9.62 7.16
N LEU A 281 2.24 -10.65 6.34
CA LEU A 281 2.62 -12.05 6.59
C LEU A 281 3.59 -12.57 5.51
N ALA A 282 4.33 -11.67 4.86
CA ALA A 282 5.26 -12.08 3.81
C ALA A 282 6.45 -12.86 4.36
N SER A 283 7.01 -13.77 3.56
CA SER A 283 8.19 -14.57 3.94
C SER A 283 8.05 -15.39 5.24
N MET A 284 6.84 -15.93 5.49
CA MET A 284 6.53 -16.73 6.68
C MET A 284 6.40 -18.24 6.39
N GLY A 285 6.63 -18.67 5.14
CA GLY A 285 6.39 -20.07 4.73
C GLY A 285 4.91 -20.47 4.86
N VAL A 286 3.99 -19.55 4.54
CA VAL A 286 2.55 -19.84 4.55
C VAL A 286 2.20 -20.70 3.35
N ASP A 287 1.71 -21.92 3.58
CA ASP A 287 1.24 -22.85 2.55
C ASP A 287 -0.30 -22.85 2.45
N ASP A 288 -0.86 -23.78 1.68
CA ASP A 288 -2.31 -23.94 1.52
C ASP A 288 -3.03 -24.24 2.83
N GLU A 289 -2.48 -25.12 3.68
CA GLU A 289 -3.10 -25.48 4.97
C GLU A 289 -3.19 -24.25 5.89
N ARG A 290 -2.09 -23.51 6.01
CA ARG A 290 -2.02 -22.28 6.81
C ARG A 290 -2.92 -21.19 6.24
N THR A 291 -2.99 -21.06 4.91
CA THR A 291 -3.87 -20.10 4.23
C THR A 291 -5.35 -20.41 4.46
N ILE A 292 -5.74 -21.68 4.44
CA ILE A 292 -7.11 -22.11 4.75
C ILE A 292 -7.49 -21.67 6.17
N VAL A 293 -6.61 -21.88 7.14
CA VAL A 293 -6.83 -21.46 8.53
C VAL A 293 -6.96 -19.94 8.62
N LEU A 294 -6.08 -19.18 7.97
CA LEU A 294 -6.17 -17.72 7.91
C LEU A 294 -7.50 -17.26 7.30
N ALA A 295 -7.91 -17.89 6.19
CA ALA A 295 -9.15 -17.56 5.48
C ALA A 295 -10.39 -17.72 6.37
N THR A 296 -10.43 -18.73 7.26
CA THR A 296 -11.53 -18.88 8.22
C THR A 296 -11.68 -17.69 9.16
N GLY A 297 -10.57 -17.06 9.56
CA GLY A 297 -10.58 -15.87 10.42
C GLY A 297 -11.09 -14.65 9.66
N LEU A 298 -10.65 -14.52 8.40
CA LEU A 298 -11.04 -13.43 7.51
C LEU A 298 -12.54 -13.41 7.18
N THR A 299 -13.26 -14.54 7.30
CA THR A 299 -14.73 -14.60 7.06
C THR A 299 -15.57 -13.65 7.89
N THR A 300 -15.04 -13.08 8.97
CA THR A 300 -15.76 -12.14 9.84
C THR A 300 -15.10 -10.75 9.90
N HIS A 301 -13.89 -10.61 9.37
CA HIS A 301 -13.10 -9.39 9.50
C HIS A 301 -13.30 -8.46 8.30
N LYS A 302 -13.84 -7.26 8.57
CA LYS A 302 -14.34 -6.33 7.54
C LYS A 302 -13.55 -5.04 7.41
N SER A 303 -12.47 -4.89 8.18
CA SER A 303 -11.70 -3.63 8.22
C SER A 303 -10.37 -3.72 7.50
N LEU A 304 -9.95 -4.93 7.07
CA LEU A 304 -8.66 -5.14 6.42
C LEU A 304 -8.64 -4.42 5.06
N LYS A 305 -7.67 -3.51 4.90
CA LYS A 305 -7.37 -2.72 3.70
C LYS A 305 -6.14 -3.22 2.96
N HIS A 306 -5.13 -3.68 3.68
CA HIS A 306 -3.85 -4.09 3.13
C HIS A 306 -3.50 -5.48 3.63
N LEU A 307 -3.28 -6.41 2.70
CA LEU A 307 -2.84 -7.76 3.01
C LEU A 307 -1.62 -8.13 2.16
N ASN A 308 -0.49 -8.36 2.81
CA ASN A 308 0.71 -8.87 2.17
C ASN A 308 0.95 -10.33 2.57
N LEU A 309 0.86 -11.23 1.59
CA LEU A 309 1.11 -12.66 1.67
C LEU A 309 2.21 -13.08 0.68
N SER A 310 3.04 -12.14 0.21
CA SER A 310 4.10 -12.43 -0.76
C SER A 310 5.22 -13.30 -0.18
N GLN A 311 5.99 -13.95 -1.05
CA GLN A 311 7.15 -14.78 -0.66
C GLN A 311 6.74 -15.92 0.29
N ASN A 312 5.67 -16.63 -0.05
CA ASN A 312 5.16 -17.76 0.70
C ASN A 312 4.98 -18.96 -0.25
N ASP A 313 4.40 -20.06 0.23
CA ASP A 313 4.21 -21.30 -0.55
C ASP A 313 2.72 -21.55 -0.86
N ILE A 314 1.94 -20.49 -1.06
CA ILE A 314 0.49 -20.59 -1.28
C ILE A 314 0.20 -21.11 -2.69
N GLY A 315 -0.46 -22.25 -2.78
CA GLY A 315 -0.92 -22.90 -4.00
C GLY A 315 -2.35 -22.53 -4.37
N ASP A 316 -2.90 -23.26 -5.35
CA ASP A 316 -4.23 -22.97 -5.92
C ASP A 316 -5.37 -23.14 -4.90
N GLU A 317 -5.25 -24.10 -3.97
CA GLU A 317 -6.25 -24.37 -2.94
C GLU A 317 -6.27 -23.27 -1.87
N GLY A 318 -5.10 -22.79 -1.44
CA GLY A 318 -4.97 -21.68 -0.50
C GLY A 318 -5.52 -20.40 -1.09
N ILE A 319 -5.25 -20.10 -2.36
CA ILE A 319 -5.83 -18.94 -3.05
C ILE A 319 -7.37 -19.04 -3.11
N ALA A 320 -7.92 -20.22 -3.44
CA ALA A 320 -9.36 -20.43 -3.45
C ALA A 320 -9.98 -20.19 -2.06
N ALA A 321 -9.33 -20.69 -1.00
CA ALA A 321 -9.77 -20.48 0.37
C ALA A 321 -9.70 -19.00 0.77
N LEU A 322 -8.61 -18.31 0.46
CA LEU A 322 -8.42 -16.88 0.73
C LEU A 322 -9.53 -16.03 0.10
N VAL A 323 -9.81 -16.25 -1.19
CA VAL A 323 -10.88 -15.57 -1.92
C VAL A 323 -12.24 -15.84 -1.29
N SER A 324 -12.51 -17.09 -0.92
CA SER A 324 -13.73 -17.48 -0.22
C SER A 324 -13.88 -16.74 1.11
N GLY A 325 -12.81 -16.69 1.91
CA GLY A 325 -12.77 -15.98 3.20
C GLY A 325 -13.08 -14.49 3.07
N ILE A 326 -12.38 -13.80 2.16
CA ILE A 326 -12.57 -12.36 1.90
C ILE A 326 -14.00 -12.08 1.42
N THR A 327 -14.51 -12.90 0.50
CA THR A 327 -15.85 -12.73 -0.07
C THR A 327 -16.95 -13.00 0.96
N ALA A 328 -16.78 -14.03 1.80
CA ALA A 328 -17.73 -14.41 2.85
C ALA A 328 -17.89 -13.32 3.92
N ALA A 329 -16.82 -12.62 4.28
CA ALA A 329 -16.91 -11.45 5.16
C ALA A 329 -17.74 -10.30 4.59
N ALA A 330 -18.00 -10.32 3.28
CA ALA A 330 -18.39 -9.13 2.54
C ALA A 330 -17.44 -7.96 2.88
N ASN A 331 -16.13 -8.26 2.92
CA ASN A 331 -15.12 -7.25 3.13
C ASN A 331 -15.20 -6.26 1.95
N THR A 332 -15.39 -4.99 2.27
CA THR A 332 -15.54 -3.87 1.33
C THR A 332 -14.48 -2.81 1.60
N SER A 333 -13.40 -3.19 2.28
CA SER A 333 -12.29 -2.32 2.63
C SER A 333 -10.97 -2.74 1.99
N LEU A 334 -10.83 -3.98 1.48
CA LEU A 334 -9.56 -4.48 0.95
C LEU A 334 -9.14 -3.71 -0.31
N GLU A 335 -8.15 -2.84 -0.17
CA GLU A 335 -7.61 -1.98 -1.23
C GLU A 335 -6.35 -2.58 -1.86
N THR A 336 -5.49 -3.24 -1.08
CA THR A 336 -4.25 -3.84 -1.61
C THR A 336 -4.09 -5.30 -1.20
N LEU A 337 -3.72 -6.14 -2.17
CA LEU A 337 -3.42 -7.55 -1.99
C LEU A 337 -2.13 -7.90 -2.71
N ASN A 338 -1.12 -8.33 -1.96
CA ASN A 338 0.14 -8.80 -2.52
C ASN A 338 0.30 -10.31 -2.29
N LEU A 339 0.33 -11.05 -3.39
CA LEU A 339 0.50 -12.50 -3.48
C LEU A 339 1.72 -12.87 -4.34
N SER A 340 2.61 -11.91 -4.63
CA SER A 340 3.82 -12.16 -5.42
C SER A 340 4.68 -13.26 -4.80
N ARG A 341 5.41 -14.03 -5.61
CA ARG A 341 6.32 -15.08 -5.12
C ARG A 341 5.61 -16.12 -4.21
N ASN A 342 4.46 -16.61 -4.63
CA ASN A 342 3.78 -17.83 -4.15
C ASN A 342 3.89 -19.02 -5.14
N ALA A 343 3.13 -20.10 -4.92
CA ALA A 343 3.20 -21.33 -5.71
C ALA A 343 1.95 -21.61 -6.58
N PHE A 344 1.00 -20.67 -6.67
CA PHE A 344 -0.23 -20.86 -7.42
C PHE A 344 -0.06 -20.66 -8.94
N THR A 345 -0.99 -21.24 -9.70
CA THR A 345 -0.98 -21.33 -11.16
C THR A 345 -2.20 -20.63 -11.76
N THR A 346 -2.46 -20.86 -13.05
CA THR A 346 -3.68 -20.44 -13.75
C THR A 346 -4.98 -20.86 -13.04
N ALA A 347 -4.97 -21.96 -12.26
CA ALA A 347 -6.14 -22.34 -11.46
C ALA A 347 -6.38 -21.37 -10.28
N GLY A 348 -5.35 -20.97 -9.54
CA GLY A 348 -5.43 -19.94 -8.50
C GLY A 348 -5.80 -18.58 -9.08
N VAL A 349 -5.29 -18.22 -10.26
CA VAL A 349 -5.70 -17.00 -10.99
C VAL A 349 -7.20 -17.00 -11.31
N ARG A 350 -7.78 -18.16 -11.67
CA ARG A 350 -9.22 -18.30 -11.88
C ARG A 350 -10.00 -18.05 -10.59
N SER A 351 -9.52 -18.51 -9.45
CA SER A 351 -10.11 -18.19 -8.16
C SER A 351 -10.02 -16.69 -7.85
N LEU A 352 -8.85 -16.06 -8.00
CA LEU A 352 -8.67 -14.60 -7.82
C LEU A 352 -9.59 -13.78 -8.72
N SER A 353 -9.85 -14.25 -9.93
CA SER A 353 -10.74 -13.57 -10.88
C SER A 353 -12.16 -13.41 -10.36
N THR A 354 -12.63 -14.34 -9.51
CA THR A 354 -13.95 -14.20 -8.86
C THR A 354 -13.98 -13.06 -7.83
N LEU A 355 -12.85 -12.80 -7.15
CA LEU A 355 -12.71 -11.64 -6.27
C LEU A 355 -12.69 -10.33 -7.08
N ILE A 356 -11.97 -10.31 -8.20
CA ILE A 356 -11.89 -9.14 -9.10
C ILE A 356 -13.26 -8.81 -9.72
N GLN A 357 -14.03 -9.83 -10.12
CA GLN A 357 -15.35 -9.66 -10.73
C GLN A 357 -16.46 -9.32 -9.72
N SER A 358 -16.21 -9.48 -8.41
CA SER A 358 -17.19 -9.17 -7.39
C SER A 358 -17.57 -7.69 -7.42
N GLU A 359 -18.87 -7.39 -7.50
CA GLU A 359 -19.39 -6.01 -7.44
C GLU A 359 -19.06 -5.28 -6.13
N ARG A 360 -18.66 -6.03 -5.10
CA ARG A 360 -18.24 -5.50 -3.79
C ARG A 360 -16.73 -5.30 -3.68
N SER A 361 -15.97 -5.66 -4.71
CA SER A 361 -14.52 -5.54 -4.69
C SER A 361 -14.10 -4.08 -4.61
N THR A 362 -13.26 -3.77 -3.63
CA THR A 362 -12.65 -2.43 -3.45
C THR A 362 -11.15 -2.46 -3.74
N LEU A 363 -10.66 -3.58 -4.28
CA LEU A 363 -9.26 -3.80 -4.57
C LEU A 363 -8.78 -2.82 -5.64
N LYS A 364 -7.77 -2.01 -5.28
CA LYS A 364 -7.11 -1.02 -6.15
C LYS A 364 -5.78 -1.53 -6.65
N ASP A 365 -5.03 -2.27 -5.83
CA ASP A 365 -3.71 -2.78 -6.15
C ASP A 365 -3.64 -4.30 -5.94
N LEU A 366 -3.30 -5.03 -7.00
CA LEU A 366 -3.07 -6.47 -6.96
C LEU A 366 -1.65 -6.77 -7.45
N SER A 367 -0.86 -7.45 -6.62
CA SER A 367 0.48 -7.91 -7.00
C SER A 367 0.56 -9.43 -7.00
N ILE A 368 0.90 -10.02 -8.15
CA ILE A 368 1.03 -11.46 -8.40
C ILE A 368 2.32 -11.74 -9.19
N ASN A 369 3.41 -11.03 -8.86
CA ASN A 369 4.70 -11.14 -9.55
C ASN A 369 5.37 -12.49 -9.30
N ASP A 370 6.30 -12.84 -10.20
CA ASP A 370 7.11 -14.06 -10.15
C ASP A 370 6.30 -15.37 -10.15
N MET A 371 5.05 -15.32 -10.65
CA MET A 371 4.15 -16.47 -10.78
C MET A 371 4.23 -17.11 -12.16
N ARG A 372 3.94 -18.42 -12.23
CA ARG A 372 3.87 -19.17 -13.48
C ARG A 372 2.53 -18.96 -14.19
N ILE A 373 2.26 -17.71 -14.58
CA ILE A 373 1.03 -17.33 -15.30
C ILE A 373 1.30 -17.40 -16.80
N ASP A 374 0.60 -18.30 -17.47
CA ASP A 374 0.63 -18.47 -18.92
C ASP A 374 -0.44 -17.60 -19.63
N ASP A 375 -0.52 -17.71 -20.95
CA ASP A 375 -1.49 -16.96 -21.76
C ASP A 375 -2.96 -17.20 -21.34
N ASP A 376 -3.28 -18.41 -20.86
CA ASP A 376 -4.62 -18.75 -20.37
C ASP A 376 -4.93 -18.00 -19.07
N GLY A 377 -3.96 -17.95 -18.14
CA GLY A 377 -4.06 -17.14 -16.93
C GLY A 377 -4.21 -15.65 -17.22
N ILE A 378 -3.48 -15.13 -18.21
CA ILE A 378 -3.63 -13.75 -18.68
C ILE A 378 -5.03 -13.50 -19.26
N SER A 379 -5.56 -14.44 -20.07
CA SER A 379 -6.91 -14.31 -20.63
C SER A 379 -7.98 -14.26 -19.54
N ILE A 380 -7.85 -15.11 -18.52
CA ILE A 380 -8.78 -15.16 -17.38
C ILE A 380 -8.77 -13.83 -16.61
N LEU A 381 -7.58 -13.26 -16.34
CA LEU A 381 -7.46 -11.94 -15.72
C LEU A 381 -8.08 -10.84 -16.58
N ALA A 382 -7.83 -10.86 -17.90
CA ALA A 382 -8.39 -9.86 -18.80
C ALA A 382 -9.93 -9.90 -18.83
N ASP A 383 -10.52 -11.09 -18.90
CA ASP A 383 -11.97 -11.26 -18.82
C ASP A 383 -12.53 -10.76 -17.48
N ALA A 384 -11.81 -11.02 -16.38
CA ALA A 384 -12.18 -10.52 -15.05
C ALA A 384 -12.13 -8.99 -14.95
N LEU A 385 -11.16 -8.37 -15.61
CA LEU A 385 -10.91 -6.94 -15.55
C LEU A 385 -11.75 -6.12 -16.53
N THR A 386 -12.39 -6.75 -17.52
CA THR A 386 -13.16 -6.03 -18.56
C THR A 386 -14.25 -5.13 -17.96
N ASN A 387 -14.95 -5.59 -16.92
CA ASN A 387 -15.99 -4.83 -16.22
C ASN A 387 -15.58 -4.35 -14.82
N ASN A 388 -14.32 -4.54 -14.45
CA ASN A 388 -13.84 -4.12 -13.14
C ASN A 388 -13.60 -2.60 -13.13
N THR A 389 -14.16 -1.92 -12.12
CA THR A 389 -14.07 -0.46 -11.96
C THR A 389 -13.30 -0.04 -10.72
N SER A 390 -12.68 -0.98 -10.00
CA SER A 390 -11.95 -0.72 -8.75
C SER A 390 -10.45 -0.85 -8.89
N LEU A 391 -9.95 -1.82 -9.66
CA LEU A 391 -8.53 -2.11 -9.79
C LEU A 391 -7.84 -1.06 -10.67
N GLU A 392 -6.85 -0.40 -10.08
CA GLU A 392 -6.06 0.67 -10.70
C GLU A 392 -4.66 0.18 -11.08
N SER A 393 -4.09 -0.74 -10.30
CA SER A 393 -2.74 -1.26 -10.51
C SER A 393 -2.72 -2.78 -10.48
N LEU A 394 -2.13 -3.38 -11.52
CA LEU A 394 -1.90 -4.82 -11.60
C LEU A 394 -0.41 -5.10 -11.81
N CYS A 395 0.26 -5.56 -10.77
CA CYS A 395 1.65 -5.98 -10.86
C CYS A 395 1.75 -7.48 -11.16
N LEU A 396 2.22 -7.82 -12.36
CA LEU A 396 2.56 -9.19 -12.72
C LEU A 396 3.81 -9.22 -13.62
N ASN A 397 4.57 -10.30 -13.53
CA ASN A 397 5.61 -10.61 -14.50
C ASN A 397 4.97 -11.29 -15.73
N LEU A 398 5.37 -10.87 -16.93
CA LEU A 398 4.90 -11.41 -18.21
C LEU A 398 5.86 -12.42 -18.85
N ASP A 399 6.92 -12.83 -18.15
CA ASP A 399 7.94 -13.77 -18.64
C ASP A 399 7.36 -15.15 -19.00
N GLY A 400 6.28 -15.57 -18.31
CA GLY A 400 5.57 -16.81 -18.59
C GLY A 400 4.58 -16.74 -19.76
N SER A 401 4.31 -15.54 -20.29
CA SER A 401 3.31 -15.30 -21.35
C SER A 401 3.96 -15.09 -22.72
N THR A 402 3.29 -15.49 -23.78
CA THR A 402 3.75 -15.22 -25.15
C THR A 402 3.30 -13.84 -25.63
N SER A 403 3.65 -13.48 -26.86
CA SER A 403 3.11 -12.27 -27.51
C SER A 403 1.57 -12.25 -27.59
N ALA A 404 0.91 -13.41 -27.51
CA ALA A 404 -0.54 -13.51 -27.50
C ALA A 404 -1.12 -12.98 -26.17
N GLY A 405 -0.62 -13.42 -25.01
CA GLY A 405 -1.03 -12.90 -23.71
C GLY A 405 -0.82 -11.39 -23.58
N LYS A 406 0.33 -10.88 -24.01
CA LYS A 406 0.60 -9.43 -24.05
C LYS A 406 -0.43 -8.68 -24.93
N LYS A 407 -0.78 -9.21 -26.11
CA LYS A 407 -1.82 -8.62 -26.96
C LYS A 407 -3.20 -8.64 -26.31
N THR A 408 -3.52 -9.67 -25.53
CA THR A 408 -4.78 -9.74 -24.77
C THR A 408 -4.87 -8.60 -23.76
N LEU A 409 -3.81 -8.33 -23.00
CA LEU A 409 -3.76 -7.19 -22.07
C LEU A 409 -3.83 -5.84 -22.78
N LEU A 410 -3.20 -5.68 -23.95
CA LEU A 410 -3.34 -4.45 -24.75
C LEU A 410 -4.79 -4.24 -25.23
N ARG A 411 -5.48 -5.31 -25.64
CA ARG A 411 -6.90 -5.25 -26.02
C ARG A 411 -7.80 -4.95 -24.82
N LEU A 412 -7.48 -5.48 -23.65
CA LEU A 412 -8.16 -5.12 -22.39
C LEU A 412 -8.07 -3.60 -22.16
N LEU A 413 -6.88 -3.00 -22.31
CA LEU A 413 -6.68 -1.56 -22.14
C LEU A 413 -7.40 -0.75 -23.23
N CYS A 414 -7.35 -1.17 -24.48
CA CYS A 414 -8.05 -0.53 -25.59
C CYS A 414 -8.18 -1.45 -26.81
N ASP A 415 -9.35 -2.07 -26.99
CA ASP A 415 -9.68 -2.80 -28.21
C ASP A 415 -10.17 -1.84 -29.30
N THR A 416 -9.31 -1.57 -30.26
CA THR A 416 -9.54 -0.62 -31.36
C THR A 416 -10.31 -1.23 -32.54
N SER A 417 -10.69 -2.50 -32.48
CA SER A 417 -11.35 -3.20 -33.60
C SER A 417 -12.73 -2.65 -33.95
N SER A 418 -13.42 -2.00 -33.01
CA SER A 418 -14.65 -1.25 -33.25
C SER A 418 -14.86 -0.19 -32.17
N ILE A 419 -15.68 0.82 -32.47
CA ILE A 419 -16.08 1.84 -31.48
C ILE A 419 -16.69 1.20 -30.23
N ASN A 420 -17.52 0.16 -30.39
CA ASN A 420 -18.17 -0.51 -29.27
C ASN A 420 -17.15 -1.24 -28.39
N ASN A 421 -16.16 -1.92 -29.00
CA ASN A 421 -15.12 -2.59 -28.23
C ASN A 421 -14.18 -1.59 -27.53
N THR A 422 -13.90 -0.45 -28.17
CA THR A 422 -13.12 0.62 -27.54
C THR A 422 -13.87 1.22 -26.35
N TYR A 423 -15.20 1.37 -26.45
CA TYR A 423 -16.06 1.83 -25.36
C TYR A 423 -16.18 0.84 -24.19
N LEU A 424 -16.13 -0.47 -24.49
CA LEU A 424 -16.21 -1.55 -23.50
C LEU A 424 -14.84 -1.98 -22.95
N SER A 425 -13.77 -1.32 -23.39
CA SER A 425 -12.42 -1.60 -22.87
C SER A 425 -12.30 -1.16 -21.42
N ASN A 426 -11.25 -1.61 -20.74
CA ASN A 426 -10.98 -1.14 -19.39
C ASN A 426 -10.53 0.34 -19.40
N HIS A 427 -11.15 1.14 -18.54
CA HIS A 427 -10.88 2.57 -18.40
C HIS A 427 -10.39 2.95 -16.99
N THR A 428 -10.08 1.96 -16.16
CA THR A 428 -9.72 2.11 -14.74
C THR A 428 -8.24 1.83 -14.50
N LEU A 429 -7.68 0.80 -15.16
CA LEU A 429 -6.30 0.35 -14.97
C LEU A 429 -5.29 1.41 -15.41
N GLN A 430 -4.51 1.90 -14.47
CA GLN A 430 -3.48 2.91 -14.64
C GLN A 430 -2.11 2.28 -14.91
N THR A 431 -1.87 1.06 -14.44
CA THR A 431 -0.59 0.36 -14.63
C THR A 431 -0.79 -1.14 -14.78
N ILE A 432 0.02 -1.75 -15.66
CA ILE A 432 0.20 -3.20 -15.72
C ILE A 432 1.69 -3.51 -15.94
N GLY A 433 2.31 -4.24 -15.01
CA GLY A 433 3.70 -4.70 -15.12
C GLY A 433 4.49 -4.63 -13.81
N TRP A 434 5.82 -4.78 -13.90
CA TRP A 434 6.69 -4.91 -12.74
C TRP A 434 8.11 -4.37 -13.01
N TYR A 435 8.75 -3.71 -12.03
CA TYR A 435 10.12 -3.16 -12.07
C TYR A 435 10.63 -2.76 -13.47
N GLY A 436 10.09 -1.67 -14.03
CA GLY A 436 10.53 -1.13 -15.33
C GLY A 436 10.11 -1.97 -16.55
N GLN A 437 9.55 -3.16 -16.35
CA GLN A 437 8.91 -3.98 -17.38
C GLN A 437 7.40 -3.78 -17.34
N PHE A 438 6.96 -2.66 -17.89
CA PHE A 438 5.56 -2.40 -18.12
C PHE A 438 5.14 -2.98 -19.47
N ILE A 439 3.87 -3.39 -19.57
CA ILE A 439 3.30 -3.56 -20.90
C ILE A 439 3.36 -2.21 -21.62
N ASP A 440 3.64 -2.20 -22.92
CA ASP A 440 3.63 -0.99 -23.74
C ASP A 440 2.19 -0.50 -23.97
N GLY A 441 1.55 -0.06 -22.88
CA GLY A 441 0.24 0.56 -22.87
C GLY A 441 0.30 2.06 -23.15
N GLY A 442 1.52 2.65 -23.17
CA GLY A 442 1.82 4.03 -23.52
C GLY A 442 0.74 5.03 -23.10
N LYS A 443 0.15 5.69 -24.11
CA LYS A 443 -0.91 6.70 -23.97
C LYS A 443 -2.19 6.24 -23.27
N TYR A 444 -2.49 4.94 -23.18
CA TYR A 444 -3.73 4.45 -22.53
C TYR A 444 -3.66 4.57 -21.01
N PHE A 445 -2.48 4.30 -20.44
CA PHE A 445 -2.24 4.52 -19.01
C PHE A 445 -2.32 6.00 -18.67
N ASP A 446 -1.67 6.85 -19.46
CA ASP A 446 -1.77 8.30 -19.28
C ASP A 446 -3.22 8.79 -19.32
N LEU A 447 -4.02 8.33 -20.28
CA LEU A 447 -5.44 8.68 -20.37
C LEU A 447 -6.21 8.25 -19.12
N ASN A 448 -5.91 7.07 -18.57
CA ASN A 448 -6.54 6.57 -17.36
C ASN A 448 -6.07 7.34 -16.09
N CYS A 449 -4.83 7.85 -16.06
CA CYS A 449 -4.24 8.61 -14.95
C CYS A 449 -4.59 10.11 -14.94
N ARG A 450 -4.72 10.74 -16.12
CA ARG A 450 -4.73 12.21 -16.29
C ARG A 450 -6.03 12.88 -15.83
N PHE A 451 -7.10 12.12 -15.70
CA PHE A 451 -8.40 12.66 -15.29
C PHE A 451 -8.61 12.49 -13.78
N PHE A 452 -8.79 13.61 -13.08
CA PHE A 452 -9.32 13.63 -11.72
C PHE A 452 -10.61 12.79 -11.64
N PRO A 453 -10.97 12.27 -10.46
CA PRO A 453 -12.15 11.41 -10.28
C PRO A 453 -13.42 11.92 -10.97
N ASN A 454 -13.61 13.24 -10.99
CA ASN A 454 -14.75 13.92 -11.61
C ASN A 454 -14.78 13.89 -13.14
N TYR A 455 -13.72 13.43 -13.81
CA TYR A 455 -13.60 13.41 -15.27
C TYR A 455 -13.26 12.03 -15.84
N ARG A 456 -13.20 10.97 -15.01
CA ARG A 456 -12.94 9.59 -15.49
C ARG A 456 -13.94 9.11 -16.55
N TYR A 457 -15.17 9.64 -16.56
CA TYR A 457 -16.16 9.35 -17.61
C TYR A 457 -15.74 9.82 -19.02
N LEU A 458 -14.73 10.69 -19.15
CA LEU A 458 -14.20 11.16 -20.44
C LEU A 458 -13.14 10.21 -21.02
N VAL A 459 -12.58 9.29 -20.23
CA VAL A 459 -11.57 8.32 -20.67
C VAL A 459 -12.04 7.49 -21.88
N PRO A 460 -13.22 6.81 -21.85
CA PRO A 460 -13.72 6.06 -23.00
C PRO A 460 -13.85 6.93 -24.24
N MET A 461 -14.33 8.17 -24.08
CA MET A 461 -14.47 9.13 -25.15
C MET A 461 -13.11 9.50 -25.77
N CYS A 462 -12.11 9.87 -24.98
CA CYS A 462 -10.79 10.21 -25.53
C CYS A 462 -10.15 8.99 -26.24
N LYS A 463 -10.31 7.76 -25.73
CA LYS A 463 -9.86 6.55 -26.45
C LYS A 463 -10.59 6.37 -27.80
N ILE A 464 -11.91 6.55 -27.84
CA ILE A 464 -12.71 6.46 -29.08
C ILE A 464 -12.26 7.53 -30.08
N LEU A 465 -12.15 8.79 -29.68
CA LEU A 465 -11.75 9.86 -30.59
C LEU A 465 -10.31 9.66 -31.11
N THR A 466 -9.44 9.04 -30.32
CA THR A 466 -8.06 8.73 -30.72
C THR A 466 -7.98 7.68 -31.82
N HIS A 467 -8.83 6.64 -31.76
CA HIS A 467 -8.74 5.49 -32.66
C HIS A 467 -9.83 5.43 -33.73
N HIS A 468 -10.93 6.14 -33.52
CA HIS A 468 -12.08 6.25 -34.43
C HIS A 468 -12.39 7.72 -34.72
N PRO A 469 -11.42 8.51 -35.20
CA PRO A 469 -11.53 9.97 -35.28
C PRO A 469 -12.70 10.50 -36.10
N ASP A 470 -13.07 9.78 -37.17
CA ASP A 470 -14.19 10.16 -38.05
C ASP A 470 -15.52 9.51 -37.66
N LEU A 471 -15.51 8.68 -36.60
CA LEU A 471 -16.66 7.92 -36.09
C LEU A 471 -17.44 7.23 -37.23
N ALA A 472 -16.71 6.60 -38.17
CA ALA A 472 -17.27 6.14 -39.43
C ALA A 472 -18.43 5.14 -39.26
N ASP A 473 -18.39 4.30 -38.23
CA ASP A 473 -19.49 3.41 -37.86
C ASP A 473 -20.39 4.04 -36.79
N MET A 474 -21.50 4.62 -37.22
CA MET A 474 -22.46 5.26 -36.31
C MET A 474 -23.44 4.27 -35.65
N LYS A 475 -23.39 2.97 -36.00
CA LYS A 475 -24.32 1.96 -35.49
C LYS A 475 -24.39 1.90 -33.96
N PRO A 476 -23.27 1.92 -33.21
CA PRO A 476 -23.30 1.83 -31.75
C PRO A 476 -24.06 2.96 -31.07
N PHE A 477 -24.18 4.12 -31.73
CA PHE A 477 -24.75 5.33 -31.14
C PHE A 477 -26.24 5.52 -31.42
N TYR A 478 -26.82 4.80 -32.38
CA TYR A 478 -28.21 5.02 -32.78
C TYR A 478 -29.23 4.72 -31.68
N GLN A 479 -28.89 3.85 -30.73
CA GLN A 479 -29.70 3.62 -29.53
C GLN A 479 -29.92 4.90 -28.71
N TRP A 480 -29.02 5.89 -28.81
CA TRP A 480 -29.11 7.16 -28.09
C TRP A 480 -29.97 8.19 -28.84
N LYS A 481 -30.43 7.87 -30.06
CA LYS A 481 -31.33 8.71 -30.88
C LYS A 481 -30.81 10.15 -30.97
N MET A 482 -31.69 11.15 -31.10
CA MET A 482 -31.28 12.55 -31.16
C MET A 482 -30.58 13.08 -29.91
N LYS A 483 -30.53 12.33 -28.79
CA LYS A 483 -29.73 12.71 -27.62
C LYS A 483 -28.23 12.62 -27.88
N PHE A 484 -27.81 11.85 -28.89
CA PHE A 484 -26.41 11.73 -29.26
C PHE A 484 -25.82 13.04 -29.79
N LEU A 485 -26.59 13.87 -30.51
CA LEU A 485 -26.10 15.10 -31.13
C LEU A 485 -25.55 16.15 -30.16
N PRO A 486 -26.26 16.56 -29.09
CA PRO A 486 -25.67 17.48 -28.11
C PRO A 486 -24.52 16.82 -27.35
N MET A 487 -24.55 15.50 -27.16
CA MET A 487 -23.54 14.78 -26.40
C MET A 487 -22.23 14.61 -27.20
N ILE A 488 -22.28 14.38 -28.52
CA ILE A 488 -21.08 14.33 -29.35
C ILE A 488 -20.43 15.72 -29.50
N ALA A 489 -21.24 16.78 -29.61
CA ALA A 489 -20.71 18.15 -29.58
C ALA A 489 -20.00 18.43 -28.24
N ASP A 490 -20.61 18.04 -27.12
CA ASP A 490 -20.00 18.11 -25.78
C ASP A 490 -18.72 17.26 -25.70
N TRP A 491 -18.66 16.09 -26.34
CA TRP A 491 -17.46 15.27 -26.41
C TRP A 491 -16.29 15.99 -27.08
N PHE A 492 -16.51 16.56 -28.26
CA PHE A 492 -15.46 17.31 -28.98
C PHE A 492 -15.05 18.59 -28.24
N GLN A 493 -15.99 19.27 -27.58
CA GLN A 493 -15.70 20.44 -26.74
C GLN A 493 -14.84 20.09 -25.51
N ARG A 494 -15.18 18.99 -24.82
CA ARG A 494 -14.48 18.52 -23.61
C ARG A 494 -13.23 17.72 -23.90
N ALA A 495 -12.99 17.31 -25.14
CA ALA A 495 -11.74 16.71 -25.57
C ALA A 495 -10.58 17.73 -25.66
N GLY A 496 -10.85 19.03 -25.48
CA GLY A 496 -9.84 20.10 -25.45
C GLY A 496 -8.59 19.80 -24.59
N PRO A 497 -8.73 19.31 -23.33
CA PRO A 497 -7.60 18.89 -22.50
C PRO A 497 -6.84 17.65 -23.02
N CYS A 498 -7.46 16.81 -23.86
CA CYS A 498 -6.83 15.68 -24.53
C CYS A 498 -6.05 16.10 -25.80
N GLN A 499 -6.13 17.36 -26.26
CA GLN A 499 -5.50 17.84 -27.51
C GLN A 499 -3.99 17.57 -27.61
N GLY A 500 -3.27 17.52 -26.48
CA GLY A 500 -1.84 17.16 -26.45
C GLY A 500 -1.52 15.76 -27.00
N TYR A 501 -2.50 14.84 -27.08
CA TYR A 501 -2.34 13.50 -27.69
C TYR A 501 -2.76 13.43 -29.15
N PHE A 502 -3.50 14.42 -29.64
CA PHE A 502 -4.05 14.39 -30.99
C PHE A 502 -3.12 15.02 -32.02
N GLU A 503 -2.09 15.78 -31.62
CA GLU A 503 -1.19 16.55 -32.51
C GLU A 503 -1.93 17.38 -33.58
N GLU A 504 -3.22 17.65 -33.38
CA GLU A 504 -4.12 18.17 -34.41
C GLU A 504 -4.57 19.58 -34.09
N LEU A 505 -4.62 20.42 -35.13
CA LEU A 505 -5.13 21.79 -35.05
C LEU A 505 -6.63 21.79 -34.69
N ALA A 506 -7.07 22.80 -33.93
CA ALA A 506 -8.46 22.96 -33.51
C ALA A 506 -9.48 22.90 -34.66
N GLU A 507 -9.10 23.35 -35.86
CA GLU A 507 -9.92 23.27 -37.07
C GLU A 507 -10.21 21.83 -37.55
N VAL A 508 -9.30 20.88 -37.29
CA VAL A 508 -9.48 19.46 -37.64
C VAL A 508 -10.50 18.85 -36.68
N PHE A 509 -10.42 19.19 -35.39
CA PHE A 509 -11.39 18.77 -34.37
C PHE A 509 -12.81 19.23 -34.70
N GLN A 510 -12.98 20.51 -35.08
CA GLN A 510 -14.28 21.05 -35.45
C GLN A 510 -14.84 20.38 -36.73
N ARG A 511 -13.99 20.05 -37.71
CA ARG A 511 -14.41 19.32 -38.91
C ARG A 511 -14.91 17.91 -38.58
N ARG A 512 -14.23 17.21 -37.66
CA ARG A 512 -14.64 15.86 -37.21
C ARG A 512 -15.96 15.89 -36.46
N GLU A 513 -16.17 16.88 -35.58
CA GLU A 513 -17.45 17.10 -34.91
C GLU A 513 -18.60 17.21 -35.91
N LEU A 514 -18.47 18.13 -36.88
CA LEU A 514 -19.51 18.35 -37.91
C LEU A 514 -19.73 17.11 -38.79
N SER A 515 -18.65 16.42 -39.18
CA SER A 515 -18.70 15.17 -39.96
C SER A 515 -19.47 14.09 -39.20
N ALA A 516 -19.21 13.95 -37.90
CA ALA A 516 -19.86 12.96 -37.07
C ALA A 516 -21.36 13.29 -36.86
N MET A 517 -21.71 14.55 -36.59
CA MET A 517 -23.10 14.99 -36.51
C MET A 517 -23.86 14.74 -37.83
N TYR A 518 -23.23 15.03 -38.97
CA TYR A 518 -23.82 14.79 -40.29
C TYR A 518 -24.04 13.29 -40.56
N ARG A 519 -23.06 12.44 -40.27
CA ARG A 519 -23.17 10.99 -40.46
C ARG A 519 -24.26 10.38 -39.58
N PHE A 520 -24.34 10.80 -38.32
CA PHE A 520 -25.38 10.35 -37.40
C PHE A 520 -26.77 10.75 -37.90
N THR A 521 -26.99 12.04 -38.21
CA THR A 521 -28.29 12.54 -38.71
C THR A 521 -28.73 11.86 -40.00
N ARG A 522 -27.79 11.56 -40.90
CA ARG A 522 -28.08 10.81 -42.14
C ARG A 522 -28.48 9.35 -41.90
N GLY A 523 -27.94 8.71 -40.86
CA GLY A 523 -28.20 7.31 -40.53
C GLY A 523 -29.51 7.04 -39.78
N VAL A 524 -29.96 7.99 -38.94
CA VAL A 524 -31.15 7.85 -38.08
C VAL A 524 -32.46 7.57 -38.86
N PRO A 525 -32.77 8.26 -39.99
CA PRO A 525 -33.97 7.99 -40.77
C PRO A 525 -34.08 6.56 -41.30
N MET A 526 -32.97 5.90 -41.62
CA MET A 526 -32.99 4.52 -42.13
C MET A 526 -33.42 3.50 -41.07
N LEU A 527 -33.11 3.75 -39.78
CA LEU A 527 -33.52 2.88 -38.67
C LEU A 527 -34.97 3.09 -38.23
N VAL A 528 -35.48 4.32 -38.34
CA VAL A 528 -36.91 4.60 -38.10
C VAL A 528 -37.75 3.90 -39.16
N ALA A 529 -37.28 3.89 -40.42
CA ALA A 529 -37.91 3.12 -41.50
C ALA A 529 -37.85 1.61 -41.23
N ASP A 530 -36.69 1.04 -40.88
CA ASP A 530 -36.56 -0.40 -40.58
C ASP A 530 -37.38 -0.85 -39.36
N GLY A 531 -37.45 -0.02 -38.31
CA GLY A 531 -38.29 -0.28 -37.14
C GLY A 531 -39.79 -0.25 -37.48
N TYR A 532 -40.21 0.73 -38.28
CA TYR A 532 -41.59 0.84 -38.77
C TYR A 532 -41.96 -0.38 -39.63
N TRP A 533 -41.12 -0.74 -40.61
CA TRP A 533 -41.36 -1.89 -41.49
C TRP A 533 -41.34 -3.22 -40.74
N SER A 534 -40.46 -3.38 -39.74
CA SER A 534 -40.42 -4.57 -38.88
C SER A 534 -41.71 -4.72 -38.05
N GLN A 535 -42.27 -3.61 -37.57
CA GLN A 535 -43.52 -3.60 -36.81
C GLN A 535 -44.73 -3.87 -37.72
N GLN A 536 -44.75 -3.29 -38.94
CA GLN A 536 -45.74 -3.59 -39.97
C GLN A 536 -45.69 -5.07 -40.38
N LEU A 537 -44.50 -5.65 -40.60
CA LEU A 537 -44.30 -7.07 -40.91
C LEU A 537 -44.81 -7.99 -39.79
N LYS A 538 -44.60 -7.62 -38.52
CA LYS A 538 -45.20 -8.36 -37.38
C LYS A 538 -46.72 -8.32 -37.42
N GLN A 539 -47.33 -7.16 -37.66
CA GLN A 539 -48.79 -7.03 -37.76
C GLN A 539 -49.36 -7.83 -38.94
N VAL A 540 -48.69 -7.82 -40.09
CA VAL A 540 -49.06 -8.61 -41.27
C VAL A 540 -48.98 -10.11 -40.98
N ARG A 541 -47.92 -10.58 -40.30
CA ARG A 541 -47.80 -12.01 -39.91
C ARG A 541 -48.91 -12.45 -38.94
N VAL A 542 -49.30 -11.60 -38.00
CA VAL A 542 -50.42 -11.88 -37.07
C VAL A 542 -51.75 -11.94 -37.82
N LYS A 543 -52.01 -11.00 -38.74
CA LYS A 543 -53.22 -11.03 -39.59
C LYS A 543 -53.26 -12.28 -40.47
N LYS A 544 -52.14 -12.67 -41.07
CA LYS A 544 -52.03 -13.88 -41.89
C LYS A 544 -52.40 -15.13 -41.08
N ARG A 545 -51.86 -15.28 -39.88
CA ARG A 545 -52.15 -16.43 -39.00
C ARG A 545 -53.63 -16.51 -38.60
N LYS A 546 -54.28 -15.36 -38.34
CA LYS A 546 -55.73 -15.32 -38.08
C LYS A 546 -56.57 -15.73 -39.28
N LEU A 547 -56.19 -15.30 -40.49
CA LEU A 547 -56.89 -15.69 -41.71
C LEU A 547 -56.75 -17.18 -42.00
N GLU A 548 -55.57 -17.76 -41.75
CA GLU A 548 -55.34 -19.21 -41.86
C GLU A 548 -56.19 -20.00 -40.86
N GLU A 549 -56.33 -19.52 -39.62
CA GLU A 549 -57.20 -20.12 -38.60
C GLU A 549 -58.70 -20.04 -38.97
N GLU A 550 -59.15 -18.91 -39.53
CA GLU A 550 -60.52 -18.72 -40.02
C GLU A 550 -60.83 -19.62 -41.23
N GLU A 551 -59.88 -19.75 -42.16
CA GLU A 551 -59.97 -20.67 -43.30
C GLU A 551 -60.07 -22.12 -42.84
N GLU A 552 -59.27 -22.53 -41.86
CA GLU A 552 -59.33 -23.89 -41.29
C GLU A 552 -60.69 -24.15 -40.59
N GLN A 553 -61.25 -23.15 -39.90
CA GLN A 553 -62.58 -23.25 -39.31
C GLN A 553 -63.70 -23.34 -40.35
N LEU A 554 -63.59 -22.60 -41.46
CA LEU A 554 -64.54 -22.66 -42.58
C LEU A 554 -64.48 -24.03 -43.28
N LEU A 555 -63.28 -24.55 -43.53
CA LEU A 555 -63.09 -25.89 -44.09
C LEU A 555 -63.66 -26.99 -43.18
N LYS A 556 -63.52 -26.86 -41.85
CA LYS A 556 -64.16 -27.76 -40.87
C LYS A 556 -65.69 -27.67 -40.89
N ARG A 557 -66.27 -26.49 -41.15
CA ARG A 557 -67.73 -26.30 -41.29
C ARG A 557 -68.26 -26.90 -42.59
N LEU A 558 -67.52 -26.74 -43.69
CA LEU A 558 -67.86 -27.32 -45.00
C LEU A 558 -67.72 -28.85 -45.02
N GLY A 559 -66.74 -29.40 -44.29
CA GLY A 559 -66.55 -30.85 -44.13
C GLY A 559 -67.62 -31.56 -43.29
N ARG A 560 -68.39 -30.82 -42.46
CA ARG A 560 -69.54 -31.36 -41.71
C ARG A 560 -70.86 -31.35 -42.49
N GLY A 561 -70.90 -30.73 -43.68
CA GLY A 561 -72.09 -30.61 -44.53
C GLY A 561 -72.33 -31.76 -45.53
N LYS A 562 -71.45 -32.78 -45.60
CA LYS A 562 -71.62 -33.95 -46.47
C LYS A 562 -71.71 -35.26 -45.68
N ARG A 563 -72.82 -35.42 -44.95
CA ARG A 563 -73.40 -36.73 -44.58
C ARG A 563 -74.92 -36.58 -44.48
N VAL A 564 -75.60 -36.51 -45.63
CA VAL A 564 -77.03 -36.84 -45.75
C VAL A 564 -77.23 -37.53 -47.11
N SER A 565 -77.48 -38.84 -47.01
CA SER A 565 -78.13 -39.78 -47.93
C SER A 565 -78.17 -39.51 -49.45
N LEU A 566 -77.61 -40.46 -50.21
CA LEU A 566 -78.41 -41.37 -51.06
C LEU A 566 -77.84 -42.79 -50.91
#